data_AF-A0A2S1LY06-F1
#
_entry.id   AF-A0A2S1LY06-F1
#
_cell.length_a   1.000
_cell.length_b   1.000
_cell.length_c   1.000
_cell.angle_alpha   90.00
_cell.angle_beta   90.00
_cell.angle_gamma   90.00
#
_symmetry.space_group_name_H-M   'P 1'
#
loop_
_entity.id
_entity.type
_entity.pdbx_description
1 polymer ?
#
loop_
_entity_poly.entity_id
_entity_poly.type
_entity_poly.pdbx_seq_one_letter_code
_entity_poly.pdbx_strand_id
1 'polypeptide(L)'
;MKKYYACILGNKNEKIIFTSWEDCKSKLIGQKNKIKSFKTREEAENWLLRDSKTSVYPTGIYFDAGTGRGRGVEIRVVNEKGVSIINKIIDQSLINEHNNYYVQDFDGISNNYGELLGLYIALKIALKEDIKNIFGDSKLVIDYWSKGFYNKNLKKPTINLIKNVTLLRNSFEKQDGQILFIPGDNNIADLGFHKR
;
A
#
# COMPACT_ATOMS: atom_id res chain seq x y z
N MET A 1 -8.82 19.78 -20.42
CA MET A 1 -8.64 20.14 -18.99
C MET A 1 -7.17 20.44 -18.73
N LYS A 2 -6.87 21.56 -18.07
CA LYS A 2 -5.51 21.91 -17.64
C LYS A 2 -5.03 20.88 -16.60
N LYS A 3 -3.80 20.38 -16.73
CA LYS A 3 -3.18 19.44 -15.79
C LYS A 3 -1.96 20.10 -15.15
N TYR A 4 -1.67 19.73 -13.91
CA TYR A 4 -0.50 20.18 -13.17
C TYR A 4 0.41 18.98 -12.92
N TYR A 5 1.69 19.07 -13.25
CA TYR A 5 2.66 17.99 -13.13
C TYR A 5 3.64 18.34 -12.01
N ALA A 6 3.45 17.74 -10.85
CA ALA A 6 4.33 17.91 -9.71
C ALA A 6 5.53 16.98 -9.82
N CYS A 7 6.74 17.51 -9.61
CA CYS A 7 8.01 16.79 -9.78
C CYS A 7 8.91 16.98 -8.57
N ILE A 8 9.56 15.91 -8.12
CA ILE A 8 10.63 15.94 -7.12
C ILE A 8 11.92 15.47 -7.79
N LEU A 9 12.93 16.35 -7.84
CA LEU A 9 14.21 16.08 -8.47
C LEU A 9 15.15 15.34 -7.52
N GLY A 10 15.61 14.15 -7.93
CA GLY A 10 16.30 13.18 -7.08
C GLY A 10 17.58 13.66 -6.40
N ASN A 11 18.24 14.71 -6.92
CA ASN A 11 19.54 15.15 -6.44
C ASN A 11 19.49 16.41 -5.55
N LYS A 12 18.34 17.07 -5.39
CA LYS A 12 18.26 18.38 -4.70
C LYS A 12 17.04 18.59 -3.80
N ASN A 13 16.15 17.62 -3.63
CA ASN A 13 14.81 17.85 -3.06
C ASN A 13 14.09 19.04 -3.72
N GLU A 14 14.45 19.36 -4.97
CA GLU A 14 13.90 20.50 -5.69
C GLU A 14 12.53 20.09 -6.24
N LYS A 15 11.54 20.93 -5.96
CA LYS A 15 10.13 20.65 -6.19
C LYS A 15 9.56 21.64 -7.18
N ILE A 16 9.02 21.12 -8.27
CA ILE A 16 8.55 21.95 -9.39
C ILE A 16 7.16 21.49 -9.80
N ILE A 17 6.28 22.44 -10.11
CA ILE A 17 4.98 22.17 -10.75
C ILE A 17 5.02 22.73 -12.16
N PHE A 18 4.83 21.87 -13.14
CA PHE A 18 4.65 22.27 -14.54
C PHE A 18 3.17 22.30 -14.92
N THR A 19 2.81 23.19 -15.83
CA THR A 19 1.46 23.24 -16.42
C THR A 19 1.40 22.61 -17.81
N SER A 20 2.55 22.16 -18.33
CA SER A 20 2.70 21.42 -19.59
C SER A 20 3.54 20.16 -19.37
N TRP A 21 3.15 19.07 -20.03
CA TRP A 21 3.94 17.83 -20.04
C TRP A 21 5.26 18.00 -20.79
N GLU A 22 5.32 18.85 -21.82
CA GLU A 22 6.52 19.06 -22.63
C GLU A 22 7.62 19.77 -21.83
N ASP A 23 7.25 20.79 -21.05
CA ASP A 23 8.14 21.48 -20.10
C ASP A 23 8.62 20.55 -19.00
N CYS A 24 7.69 19.72 -18.49
CA CYS A 24 8.00 18.69 -17.51
C CYS A 24 9.03 17.70 -18.08
N LYS A 25 8.80 17.17 -19.28
CA LYS A 25 9.64 16.15 -19.89
C LYS A 25 11.04 16.68 -20.22
N SER A 26 11.14 17.90 -20.76
CA SER A 26 12.42 18.50 -21.16
C SER A 26 13.36 18.75 -19.98
N LYS A 27 12.83 19.15 -18.81
CA LYS A 27 13.62 19.35 -17.59
C LYS A 27 14.04 18.07 -16.87
N LEU A 28 13.43 16.92 -17.17
CA LEU A 28 13.57 15.68 -16.39
C LEU A 28 14.40 14.59 -17.08
N ILE A 29 14.98 14.89 -18.25
CA ILE A 29 15.80 13.94 -19.01
C ILE A 29 17.04 13.54 -18.20
N GLY A 30 17.25 12.23 -18.03
CA GLY A 30 18.48 11.67 -17.46
C GLY A 30 18.53 11.54 -15.94
N GLN A 31 17.46 11.84 -15.19
CA GLN A 31 17.43 11.73 -13.72
C GLN A 31 16.27 10.86 -13.21
N LYS A 32 16.47 10.13 -12.11
CA LYS A 32 15.39 9.47 -11.37
C LYS A 32 14.58 10.53 -10.63
N ASN A 33 13.38 10.82 -11.13
CA ASN A 33 12.47 11.83 -10.59
C ASN A 33 11.13 11.21 -10.23
N LYS A 34 10.49 11.66 -9.15
CA LYS A 34 9.09 11.31 -8.87
C LYS A 34 8.20 12.34 -9.56
N ILE A 35 7.23 11.89 -10.37
CA ILE A 35 6.33 12.77 -11.12
C ILE A 35 4.89 12.31 -10.90
N LYS A 36 3.99 13.23 -10.56
CA LYS A 36 2.55 12.96 -10.43
C LYS A 36 1.76 14.13 -11.03
N SER A 37 0.75 13.81 -11.84
CA SER A 37 -0.17 14.81 -12.41
C SER A 37 -1.46 14.98 -11.60
N PHE A 38 -2.02 16.18 -11.61
CA PHE A 38 -3.16 16.60 -10.80
C PHE A 38 -4.11 17.48 -11.62
N LYS A 39 -5.37 17.58 -11.17
CA LYS A 39 -6.39 18.41 -11.81
C LYS A 39 -6.27 19.86 -11.36
N THR A 40 -5.86 20.07 -10.11
CA THR A 40 -5.67 21.42 -9.54
C THR A 40 -4.21 21.65 -9.16
N ARG A 41 -3.82 22.93 -9.10
CA ARG A 41 -2.50 23.33 -8.62
C ARG A 41 -2.34 23.01 -7.13
N GLU A 42 -3.40 23.19 -6.36
CA GLU A 42 -3.44 22.91 -4.93
C GLU A 42 -3.17 21.43 -4.61
N GLU A 43 -3.76 20.51 -5.36
CA GLU A 43 -3.47 19.07 -5.24
C GLU A 43 -1.99 18.76 -5.49
N ALA A 44 -1.39 19.40 -6.50
CA ALA A 44 0.02 19.27 -6.83
C ALA A 44 0.93 19.84 -5.73
N GLU A 45 0.60 21.01 -5.20
CA GLU A 45 1.31 21.65 -4.08
C GLU A 45 1.21 20.79 -2.82
N ASN A 46 0.04 20.26 -2.50
CA ASN A 46 -0.18 19.38 -1.35
C ASN A 46 0.62 18.08 -1.45
N TRP A 47 0.75 17.49 -2.65
CA TRP A 47 1.59 16.31 -2.85
C TRP A 47 3.08 16.62 -2.68
N LEU A 48 3.55 17.75 -3.21
CA LEU A 48 4.93 18.20 -3.00
C LEU A 48 5.22 18.50 -1.53
N LEU A 49 4.28 19.14 -0.82
CA LEU A 49 4.39 19.45 0.60
C LEU A 49 4.49 18.18 1.47
N ARG A 50 3.69 17.14 1.15
CA ARG A 50 3.74 15.82 1.82
C ARG A 50 5.08 15.11 1.65
N ASP A 51 5.80 15.37 0.57
CA ASP A 51 7.14 14.80 0.37
C ASP A 51 8.24 15.68 1.02
N SER A 52 7.93 16.86 1.58
CA SER A 52 8.92 17.78 2.24
C SER A 52 8.74 17.87 3.74
N LYS A 53 7.51 17.77 4.23
CA LYS A 53 7.28 17.39 5.61
C LYS A 53 7.58 15.89 5.65
N THR A 54 8.35 15.43 6.62
CA THR A 54 8.16 14.08 7.16
C THR A 54 6.66 13.93 7.36
N SER A 55 5.96 13.28 6.42
CA SER A 55 4.57 12.91 6.62
C SER A 55 4.60 12.04 7.87
N VAL A 56 4.16 12.61 8.99
CA VAL A 56 4.07 11.86 10.23
C VAL A 56 2.86 10.95 10.03
N TYR A 57 3.14 9.76 9.52
CA TYR A 57 2.19 8.68 9.49
C TYR A 57 1.92 8.28 10.95
N PRO A 58 0.65 8.10 11.34
CA PRO A 58 0.34 7.52 12.64
C PRO A 58 1.15 6.24 12.88
N THR A 59 1.65 6.06 14.10
CA THR A 59 2.38 4.84 14.45
C THR A 59 1.49 3.62 14.25
N GLY A 60 2.00 2.66 13.47
CA GLY A 60 1.28 1.44 13.15
C GLY A 60 1.87 0.70 11.95
N ILE A 61 1.15 -0.31 11.51
CA ILE A 61 1.50 -1.14 10.36
C ILE A 61 0.63 -0.73 9.17
N TYR A 62 1.24 -0.61 7.99
CA TYR A 62 0.55 -0.30 6.75
C TYR A 62 0.66 -1.48 5.81
N PHE A 63 -0.43 -1.85 5.15
CA PHE A 63 -0.45 -2.92 4.14
C PHE A 63 -1.07 -2.45 2.82
N ASP A 64 -0.66 -3.10 1.73
CA ASP A 64 -1.19 -2.94 0.38
C ASP A 64 -0.87 -4.20 -0.45
N ALA A 65 -1.60 -4.39 -1.56
CA ALA A 65 -1.22 -5.37 -2.57
C ALA A 65 -1.50 -4.91 -4.01
N GLY A 66 -0.69 -5.43 -4.93
CA GLY A 66 -0.75 -4.99 -6.32
C GLY A 66 -0.18 -5.98 -7.33
N THR A 67 -0.61 -5.88 -8.58
CA THR A 67 -0.26 -6.81 -9.68
C THR A 67 0.57 -6.18 -10.81
N GLY A 68 1.04 -4.94 -10.63
CA GLY A 68 1.51 -4.08 -11.71
C GLY A 68 2.76 -4.52 -12.46
N ARG A 69 3.53 -5.50 -11.94
CA ARG A 69 4.72 -6.05 -12.63
C ARG A 69 4.41 -7.25 -13.51
N GLY A 70 3.15 -7.68 -13.59
CA GLY A 70 2.66 -8.66 -14.57
C GLY A 70 3.10 -10.10 -14.34
N ARG A 71 3.71 -10.40 -13.19
CA ARG A 71 4.19 -11.75 -12.86
C ARG A 71 3.38 -12.44 -11.76
N GLY A 72 2.59 -11.69 -10.99
CA GLY A 72 1.79 -12.22 -9.88
C GLY A 72 1.24 -11.11 -9.00
N VAL A 73 0.91 -11.44 -7.76
CA VAL A 73 0.50 -10.47 -6.73
C VAL A 73 1.68 -10.17 -5.82
N GLU A 74 1.94 -8.89 -5.58
CA GLU A 74 2.90 -8.42 -4.61
C GLU A 74 2.19 -7.88 -3.38
N ILE A 75 2.67 -8.29 -2.21
CA ILE A 75 2.15 -7.85 -0.92
C ILE A 75 3.22 -7.01 -0.24
N ARG A 76 2.82 -5.83 0.21
CA ARG A 76 3.70 -4.90 0.91
C ARG A 76 3.17 -4.66 2.31
N VAL A 77 4.05 -4.81 3.30
CA VAL A 77 3.76 -4.53 4.71
C VAL A 77 4.92 -3.75 5.30
N VAL A 78 4.64 -2.53 5.76
CA VAL A 78 5.66 -1.57 6.24
C VAL A 78 5.23 -0.94 7.56
N ASN A 79 6.18 -0.34 8.28
CA ASN A 79 5.88 0.53 9.42
C ASN A 79 5.56 1.97 8.97
N GLU A 80 5.33 2.87 9.93
CA GLU A 80 5.02 4.29 9.70
C GLU A 80 6.16 5.08 9.00
N LYS A 81 7.37 4.51 8.96
CA LYS A 81 8.52 5.06 8.26
C LYS A 81 8.69 4.49 6.84
N GLY A 82 7.78 3.60 6.41
CA GLY A 82 7.84 2.94 5.11
C GLY A 82 8.89 1.84 5.01
N VAL A 83 9.47 1.43 6.15
CA VAL A 83 10.45 0.34 6.20
C VAL A 83 9.69 -0.98 6.17
N SER A 84 10.09 -1.89 5.27
CA SER A 84 9.50 -3.22 5.19
C SER A 84 9.74 -4.00 6.48
N ILE A 85 8.67 -4.62 6.97
CA ILE A 85 8.68 -5.47 8.17
C ILE A 85 8.13 -6.87 7.86
N ILE A 86 7.99 -7.20 6.57
CA ILE A 86 7.37 -8.44 6.12
C ILE A 86 8.19 -9.69 6.48
N ASN A 87 9.52 -9.55 6.57
CA ASN A 87 10.47 -10.59 6.96
C ASN A 87 10.30 -11.08 8.41
N LYS A 88 9.49 -10.38 9.23
CA LYS A 88 9.15 -10.83 10.59
C LYS A 88 8.26 -12.07 10.60
N ILE A 89 7.59 -12.36 9.48
CA ILE A 89 6.65 -13.48 9.30
C ILE A 89 6.96 -14.30 8.04
N ILE A 90 7.41 -13.66 6.96
CA ILE A 90 7.66 -14.30 5.67
C ILE A 90 9.14 -14.65 5.53
N ASP A 91 9.42 -15.84 5.01
CA ASP A 91 10.78 -16.30 4.74
C ASP A 91 11.47 -15.40 3.70
N GLN A 92 12.76 -15.11 3.91
CA GLN A 92 13.53 -14.21 3.05
C GLN A 92 13.59 -14.69 1.59
N SER A 93 13.53 -16.01 1.34
CA SER A 93 13.52 -16.58 -0.02
C SER A 93 12.29 -16.24 -0.84
N LEU A 94 11.19 -15.84 -0.18
CA LEU A 94 9.93 -15.46 -0.81
C LEU A 94 9.81 -13.94 -1.02
N ILE A 95 10.76 -13.16 -0.51
CA ILE A 95 10.77 -11.71 -0.57
C ILE A 95 11.58 -11.27 -1.79
N ASN A 96 10.99 -10.43 -2.63
CA ASN A 96 11.66 -9.92 -3.82
C ASN A 96 12.63 -8.77 -3.50
N GLU A 97 13.37 -8.31 -4.52
CA GLU A 97 14.32 -7.18 -4.44
C GLU A 97 13.69 -5.84 -4.01
N HIS A 98 12.36 -5.73 -4.00
CA HIS A 98 11.61 -4.57 -3.53
C HIS A 98 11.13 -4.70 -2.08
N ASN A 99 11.54 -5.75 -1.37
CA ASN A 99 11.10 -6.10 -0.01
C ASN A 99 9.60 -6.39 0.11
N ASN A 100 9.00 -6.92 -0.96
CA ASN A 100 7.61 -7.37 -1.00
C ASN A 100 7.55 -8.90 -1.02
N TYR A 101 6.52 -9.47 -0.42
CA TYR A 101 6.24 -10.88 -0.59
C TYR A 101 5.60 -11.09 -1.96
N TYR A 102 6.23 -11.93 -2.75
CA TYR A 102 5.82 -12.20 -4.12
C TYR A 102 5.15 -13.56 -4.21
N VAL A 103 3.86 -13.54 -4.57
CA VAL A 103 3.02 -14.74 -4.66
C VAL A 103 3.01 -15.21 -6.11
N GLN A 104 3.82 -16.24 -6.40
CA GLN A 104 3.99 -16.87 -7.72
C GLN A 104 2.90 -17.89 -8.03
N ASP A 105 2.66 -18.13 -9.32
CA ASP A 105 1.86 -19.27 -9.83
C ASP A 105 0.42 -19.37 -9.31
N PHE A 106 -0.20 -18.23 -9.02
CA PHE A 106 -1.57 -18.20 -8.53
C PHE A 106 -2.57 -17.82 -9.62
N ASP A 107 -3.08 -18.85 -10.29
CA ASP A 107 -4.07 -18.74 -11.37
C ASP A 107 -5.38 -18.10 -10.86
N GLY A 108 -5.57 -16.83 -11.21
CA GLY A 108 -6.76 -16.03 -10.90
C GLY A 108 -6.94 -15.66 -9.43
N ILE A 109 -5.86 -15.33 -8.71
CA ILE A 109 -5.95 -14.59 -7.45
C ILE A 109 -6.11 -13.09 -7.76
N SER A 110 -7.12 -12.48 -7.18
CA SER A 110 -7.43 -11.06 -7.38
C SER A 110 -6.60 -10.15 -6.49
N ASN A 111 -6.54 -8.86 -6.83
CA ASN A 111 -5.94 -7.84 -5.97
C ASN A 111 -6.47 -7.92 -4.53
N ASN A 112 -7.78 -8.10 -4.37
CA ASN A 112 -8.45 -8.18 -3.07
C ASN A 112 -7.96 -9.35 -2.20
N TYR A 113 -7.55 -10.46 -2.80
CA TYR A 113 -6.93 -11.53 -2.01
C TYR A 113 -5.54 -11.11 -1.53
N GLY A 114 -4.76 -10.42 -2.38
CA GLY A 114 -3.49 -9.82 -1.99
C GLY A 114 -3.65 -8.88 -0.81
N GLU A 115 -4.64 -7.98 -0.87
CA GLU A 115 -5.00 -7.07 0.22
C GLU A 115 -5.31 -7.82 1.52
N LEU A 116 -6.12 -8.88 1.42
CA LEU A 116 -6.47 -9.71 2.56
C LEU A 116 -5.25 -10.44 3.15
N LEU A 117 -4.33 -10.87 2.30
CA LEU A 117 -3.08 -11.51 2.72
C LEU A 117 -2.11 -10.50 3.35
N GLY A 118 -2.07 -9.26 2.85
CA GLY A 118 -1.39 -8.14 3.48
C GLY A 118 -1.91 -7.88 4.88
N LEU A 119 -3.23 -7.80 5.05
CA LEU A 119 -3.85 -7.66 6.37
C LEU A 119 -3.54 -8.87 7.29
N TYR A 120 -3.58 -10.09 6.76
CA TYR A 120 -3.22 -11.29 7.52
C TYR A 120 -1.80 -11.22 8.10
N ILE A 121 -0.82 -10.80 7.28
CA ILE A 121 0.57 -10.63 7.72
C ILE A 121 0.67 -9.49 8.73
N ALA A 122 0.03 -8.36 8.48
CA ALA A 122 0.02 -7.21 9.38
C ALA A 122 -0.55 -7.59 10.76
N LEU A 123 -1.66 -8.33 10.82
CA LEU A 123 -2.25 -8.83 12.08
C LEU A 123 -1.30 -9.72 12.86
N LYS A 124 -0.58 -10.62 12.17
CA LYS A 124 0.41 -11.49 12.82
C LYS A 124 1.56 -10.69 13.44
N ILE A 125 2.06 -9.68 12.74
CA ILE A 125 3.12 -8.81 13.25
C ILE A 125 2.59 -7.98 14.43
N ALA A 126 1.41 -7.37 14.27
CA ALA A 126 0.79 -6.55 15.29
C ALA A 126 0.57 -7.30 16.60
N LEU A 127 0.05 -8.52 16.54
CA LEU A 127 -0.14 -9.38 17.71
C LEU A 127 1.18 -9.81 18.36
N LYS A 128 2.23 -10.05 17.56
CA LYS A 128 3.55 -10.44 18.06
C LYS A 128 4.28 -9.30 18.77
N GLU A 129 4.04 -8.07 18.34
CA GLU A 129 4.79 -6.88 18.77
C GLU A 129 3.96 -5.86 19.53
N ASP A 130 2.72 -6.21 19.89
CA ASP A 130 1.76 -5.36 20.59
C ASP A 130 1.49 -4.00 19.91
N ILE A 131 1.47 -3.97 18.57
CA ILE A 131 1.22 -2.75 17.80
C ILE A 131 -0.30 -2.56 17.62
N LYS A 132 -0.84 -1.46 18.13
CA LYS A 132 -2.30 -1.26 18.21
C LYS A 132 -2.99 -0.80 16.94
N ASN A 133 -2.26 -0.31 15.93
CA ASN A 133 -2.89 0.25 14.72
C ASN A 133 -2.42 -0.46 13.45
N ILE A 134 -3.36 -0.83 12.61
CA ILE A 134 -3.14 -1.33 11.25
C ILE A 134 -3.91 -0.46 10.27
N PHE A 135 -3.28 -0.08 9.16
CA PHE A 135 -3.81 0.80 8.14
C PHE A 135 -3.78 0.13 6.76
N GLY A 136 -4.80 0.36 5.96
CA GLY A 136 -4.86 -0.04 4.56
C GLY A 136 -5.97 0.69 3.81
N ASP A 137 -6.04 0.53 2.49
CA ASP A 137 -6.96 1.26 1.62
C ASP A 137 -8.04 0.38 0.95
N SER A 138 -8.02 -0.92 1.22
CA SER A 138 -9.06 -1.82 0.72
C SER A 138 -10.28 -1.88 1.66
N LYS A 139 -11.30 -1.04 1.39
CA LYS A 139 -12.59 -1.07 2.11
C LYS A 139 -13.24 -2.45 2.10
N LEU A 140 -13.18 -3.17 0.98
CA LEU A 140 -13.74 -4.53 0.90
C LEU A 140 -13.09 -5.45 1.94
N VAL A 141 -11.77 -5.38 2.08
CA VAL A 141 -11.02 -6.20 3.03
C VAL A 141 -11.27 -5.74 4.46
N ILE A 142 -11.17 -4.44 4.74
CA ILE A 142 -11.28 -3.87 6.09
C ILE A 142 -12.71 -3.94 6.62
N ASP A 143 -13.72 -3.59 5.82
CA ASP A 143 -15.08 -3.45 6.33
C ASP A 143 -15.88 -4.75 6.25
N TYR A 144 -15.52 -5.68 5.36
CA TYR A 144 -16.30 -6.89 5.09
C TYR A 144 -15.49 -8.18 5.32
N TRP A 145 -14.50 -8.45 4.48
CA TRP A 145 -13.86 -9.78 4.44
C TRP A 145 -13.14 -10.11 5.75
N SER A 146 -12.44 -9.16 6.35
CA SER A 146 -11.76 -9.39 7.63
C SER A 146 -12.70 -9.58 8.81
N LYS A 147 -13.99 -9.25 8.68
CA LYS A 147 -15.05 -9.53 9.67
C LYS A 147 -15.82 -10.82 9.35
N GLY A 148 -15.43 -11.55 8.31
CA GLY A 148 -16.09 -12.77 7.88
C GLY A 148 -17.29 -12.58 6.95
N PHE A 149 -17.54 -11.38 6.44
CA PHE A 149 -18.62 -11.12 5.48
C PHE A 149 -18.12 -11.30 4.05
N TYR A 150 -18.63 -12.30 3.33
CA TYR A 150 -18.25 -12.58 1.95
C TYR A 150 -19.33 -13.35 1.16
N ASN A 151 -19.26 -13.28 -0.17
CA ASN A 151 -20.14 -14.01 -1.06
C ASN A 151 -19.70 -15.48 -1.20
N LYS A 152 -20.64 -16.41 -1.32
CA LYS A 152 -20.35 -17.86 -1.39
C LYS A 152 -19.61 -18.31 -2.65
N ASN A 153 -19.52 -17.46 -3.68
CA ASN A 153 -18.88 -17.75 -4.96
C ASN A 153 -17.36 -17.51 -4.98
N LEU A 154 -16.75 -17.15 -3.86
CA LEU A 154 -15.30 -17.01 -3.77
C LEU A 154 -14.58 -18.36 -3.86
N LYS A 155 -13.36 -18.35 -4.40
CA LYS A 155 -12.49 -19.53 -4.43
C LYS A 155 -12.18 -20.00 -3.00
N LYS A 156 -12.08 -21.31 -2.80
CA LYS A 156 -11.80 -21.94 -1.49
C LYS A 156 -10.57 -21.36 -0.76
N PRO A 157 -9.43 -21.06 -1.42
CA PRO A 157 -8.29 -20.43 -0.76
C PRO A 157 -8.63 -19.05 -0.17
N THR A 158 -9.41 -18.22 -0.87
CA THR A 158 -9.86 -16.91 -0.37
C THR A 158 -10.77 -17.08 0.84
N ILE A 159 -11.73 -18.02 0.80
CA ILE A 159 -12.63 -18.30 1.93
C ILE A 159 -11.83 -18.76 3.16
N ASN A 160 -10.84 -19.63 2.98
CA ASN A 160 -9.98 -20.08 4.07
C ASN A 160 -9.17 -18.92 4.66
N LEU A 161 -8.62 -18.04 3.83
CA LEU A 161 -7.90 -16.86 4.29
C LEU A 161 -8.82 -15.90 5.06
N ILE A 162 -10.05 -15.69 4.59
CA ILE A 162 -11.06 -14.88 5.29
C ILE A 162 -11.31 -15.42 6.70
N LYS A 163 -11.50 -16.73 6.85
CA LYS A 163 -11.73 -17.36 8.16
C LYS A 163 -10.54 -17.13 9.09
N ASN A 164 -9.31 -17.30 8.60
CA ASN A 164 -8.10 -17.07 9.38
C ASN A 164 -7.95 -15.60 9.80
N VAL A 165 -8.18 -14.66 8.88
CA VAL A 165 -8.13 -13.22 9.18
C VAL A 165 -9.20 -12.83 10.19
N THR A 166 -10.41 -13.37 10.09
CA THR A 166 -11.49 -13.10 11.05
C THR A 166 -11.08 -13.49 12.47
N LEU A 167 -10.48 -14.67 12.65
CA LEU A 167 -10.02 -15.12 13.97
C LEU A 167 -8.89 -14.24 14.52
N LEU A 168 -7.92 -13.85 13.67
CA LEU A 168 -6.84 -12.96 14.07
C LEU A 168 -7.34 -11.56 14.41
N ARG A 169 -8.24 -10.99 13.59
CA ARG A 169 -8.87 -9.70 13.83
C ARG A 169 -9.59 -9.69 15.18
N ASN A 170 -10.39 -10.71 15.48
CA ASN A 170 -11.08 -10.81 16.76
C ASN A 170 -10.11 -10.84 17.95
N SER A 171 -8.96 -11.51 17.79
CA SER A 171 -7.92 -11.55 18.84
C SER A 171 -7.24 -10.20 19.00
N PHE A 172 -6.99 -9.51 17.89
CA PHE A 172 -6.37 -8.19 17.84
C PHE A 172 -7.27 -7.10 18.46
N GLU A 173 -8.54 -7.07 18.07
CA GLU A 173 -9.52 -6.11 18.61
C GLU A 173 -9.81 -6.33 20.10
N LYS A 174 -9.72 -7.58 20.60
CA LYS A 174 -9.78 -7.87 22.05
C LYS A 174 -8.60 -7.31 22.84
N GLN A 175 -7.50 -6.98 22.16
CA GLN A 175 -6.31 -6.35 22.75
C GLN A 175 -6.26 -4.86 22.41
N ASP A 176 -7.43 -4.23 22.24
CA ASP A 176 -7.61 -2.81 21.87
C ASP A 176 -6.98 -2.42 20.53
N GLY A 177 -6.71 -3.41 19.66
CA GLY A 177 -6.20 -3.19 18.32
C GLY A 177 -7.25 -2.61 17.36
N GLN A 178 -6.83 -1.73 16.47
CA GLN A 178 -7.67 -1.04 15.49
C GLN A 178 -7.17 -1.27 14.06
N ILE A 179 -8.10 -1.62 13.17
CA ILE A 179 -7.86 -1.68 11.72
C ILE A 179 -8.58 -0.51 11.08
N LEU A 180 -7.83 0.39 10.45
CA LEU A 180 -8.30 1.70 10.02
C LEU A 180 -8.15 1.84 8.49
N PHE A 181 -9.23 2.27 7.84
CA PHE A 181 -9.17 2.65 6.43
C PHE A 181 -8.45 3.99 6.27
N ILE A 182 -7.57 4.06 5.27
CA ILE A 182 -6.96 5.29 4.78
C ILE A 182 -7.07 5.38 3.25
N PRO A 183 -7.12 6.58 2.65
CA PRO A 183 -7.05 6.70 1.20
C PRO A 183 -5.70 6.19 0.67
N GLY A 184 -5.69 5.53 -0.50
CA GLY A 184 -4.45 5.00 -1.10
C GLY A 184 -3.37 6.06 -1.35
N ASP A 185 -3.76 7.28 -1.72
CA ASP A 185 -2.84 8.44 -1.82
C ASP A 185 -2.14 8.80 -0.49
N ASN A 186 -2.64 8.29 0.63
CA ASN A 186 -2.10 8.46 1.97
C ASN A 186 -1.55 7.13 2.55
N ASN A 187 -1.59 6.03 1.79
CA ASN A 187 -1.07 4.74 2.22
C ASN A 187 0.41 4.62 1.87
N ILE A 188 1.30 4.63 2.87
CA ILE A 188 2.75 4.48 2.65
C ILE A 188 3.12 3.10 2.10
N ALA A 189 2.22 2.11 2.23
CA ALA A 189 2.38 0.79 1.63
C ALA A 189 2.01 0.76 0.13
N ASP A 190 1.27 1.75 -0.39
CA ASP A 190 0.79 1.78 -1.79
C ASP A 190 1.93 1.51 -2.79
N LEU A 191 1.73 0.51 -3.65
CA LEU A 191 2.66 0.11 -4.69
C LEU A 191 2.54 1.00 -5.94
N GLY A 192 1.49 1.83 -6.04
CA GLY A 192 1.34 2.80 -7.11
C GLY A 192 1.08 2.19 -8.48
N PHE A 193 0.57 0.96 -8.53
CA PHE A 193 0.27 0.23 -9.78
C PHE A 193 -1.04 0.64 -10.44
N HIS A 194 -1.79 1.56 -9.84
CA HIS A 194 -2.99 2.10 -10.45
C HIS A 194 -2.66 2.80 -11.78
N LYS A 195 -3.09 2.20 -12.90
CA LYS A 195 -3.11 2.90 -14.19
C LYS A 195 -4.02 4.11 -14.06
N ARG A 196 -3.46 5.29 -14.33
CA ARG A 196 -4.20 6.55 -14.45
C ARG A 196 -4.84 6.70 -15.82
#